data_AF-A0A1W1CVS6-F1
#
_entry.id   AF-A0A1W1CVS6-F1
#
_cell.length_a   1.000
_cell.length_b   1.000
_cell.length_c   1.000
_cell.angle_alpha   90.00
_cell.angle_beta   90.00
_cell.angle_gamma   90.00
#
_symmetry.space_group_name_H-M   'P 1'
#
loop_
_entity.id
_entity.type
_entity.pdbx_description
1 polymer ?
#
loop_
_entity_poly.entity_id
_entity_poly.type
_entity_poly.pdbx_seq_one_letter_code
_entity_poly.pdbx_strand_id
1 'polypeptide(L)'
;MTMLIKIGNSQGIRIPKPLIQQAHLENVSLELEVLENGLLIKPLNNTGRETWSANIEHIVSKNQGLEDEGFLEDLLNDNDLEEYEW
;
A
#
# COMPACT_ATOMS: atom_id res chain seq x y z
N MET A 1 7.27 21.03 21.83
CA MET A 1 7.92 19.90 22.52
C MET A 1 6.82 19.06 23.16
N THR A 2 6.75 17.77 22.83
CA THR A 2 5.80 16.83 23.43
C THR A 2 6.57 15.94 24.41
N MET A 3 5.99 15.65 25.57
CA MET A 3 6.58 14.78 26.59
C MET A 3 5.83 13.44 26.66
N LEU A 4 6.52 12.40 27.08
CA LEU A 4 5.90 11.13 27.42
C LEU A 4 5.01 11.31 28.65
N ILE A 5 3.83 10.70 28.58
CA ILE A 5 2.88 10.66 29.69
C ILE A 5 2.68 9.21 30.14
N LYS A 6 2.71 8.97 31.45
CA LYS A 6 2.48 7.64 32.01
C LYS A 6 1.01 7.27 31.88
N ILE A 7 0.73 6.10 31.31
CA ILE A 7 -0.59 5.49 31.21
C ILE A 7 -0.48 4.08 31.81
N GLY A 8 -0.66 3.96 33.13
CA GLY A 8 -0.46 2.70 33.84
C GLY A 8 1.00 2.21 33.75
N ASN A 9 1.21 1.02 33.20
CA ASN A 9 2.54 0.47 32.92
C ASN A 9 3.12 0.92 31.56
N SER A 10 2.36 1.69 30.79
CA SER A 10 2.74 2.14 29.45
C SER A 10 3.06 3.64 29.43
N GLN A 11 3.61 4.11 28.32
CA GLN A 11 3.84 5.53 28.04
C GLN A 11 3.05 5.94 26.79
N GLY A 12 2.50 7.14 26.79
CA GLY A 12 1.80 7.73 25.66
C GLY A 12 2.42 9.06 25.24
N ILE A 13 2.11 9.49 24.01
CA ILE A 13 2.41 10.83 23.50
C ILE A 13 1.10 11.49 23.06
N ARG A 14 1.00 12.81 23.19
CA ARG A 14 -0.13 13.57 22.65
C ARG A 14 0.17 13.97 21.21
N ILE A 15 -0.59 13.43 20.27
CA ILE A 15 -0.49 13.78 18.85
C ILE A 15 -1.63 14.76 18.50
N PRO A 16 -1.33 15.97 18.02
CA PRO A 16 -2.35 16.91 17.52
C PRO A 16 -3.24 16.29 16.45
N LYS A 17 -4.56 16.56 16.51
CA LYS A 17 -5.54 16.09 15.50
C LYS A 17 -5.10 16.36 14.05
N PRO A 18 -4.55 17.54 13.69
CA PRO A 18 -4.11 17.80 12.32
C PRO A 18 -3.03 16.82 11.83
N LEU A 19 -2.14 16.36 12.71
CA LEU A 19 -1.10 15.38 12.35
C LEU A 19 -1.69 13.98 12.18
N ILE A 20 -2.68 13.60 13.00
CA ILE A 20 -3.41 12.33 12.85
C ILE A 20 -4.10 12.30 11.48
N GLN A 21 -4.73 13.41 11.08
CA GLN A 21 -5.40 13.57 9.78
C GLN A 21 -4.42 13.52 8.61
N GLN A 22 -3.35 14.30 8.67
CA GLN A 22 -2.32 14.34 7.62
C GLN A 22 -1.63 12.99 7.42
N ALA A 23 -1.45 12.22 8.50
CA ALA A 23 -0.84 10.89 8.45
C ALA A 23 -1.86 9.75 8.24
N HIS A 24 -3.14 10.07 8.01
CA HIS A 24 -4.22 9.08 7.79
C HIS A 24 -4.31 8.01 8.90
N LEU A 25 -4.11 8.42 10.16
CA LEU A 25 -4.10 7.54 11.33
C LEU A 25 -5.48 7.43 12.01
N GLU A 26 -6.53 8.00 11.41
CA GLU A 26 -7.88 8.00 11.95
C GLU A 26 -8.59 6.67 11.69
N ASN A 27 -9.19 6.08 12.74
CA ASN A 27 -10.02 4.86 12.66
C ASN A 27 -9.32 3.63 12.06
N VAL A 28 -8.00 3.55 12.15
CA VAL A 28 -7.19 2.44 11.64
C VAL A 28 -6.35 1.81 12.74
N SER A 29 -6.03 0.53 12.58
CA SER A 29 -5.00 -0.11 13.39
C SER A 29 -3.65 0.53 13.11
N LEU A 30 -2.79 0.64 14.12
CA LEU A 30 -1.49 1.29 14.02
C LEU A 30 -0.37 0.28 14.25
N GLU A 31 0.71 0.41 13.49
CA GLU A 31 1.96 -0.31 13.68
C GLU A 31 3.04 0.64 14.20
N LEU A 32 3.87 0.14 15.11
CA LEU A 32 4.98 0.87 15.71
C LEU A 32 6.29 0.17 15.33
N GLU A 33 7.20 0.89 14.69
CA GLU A 33 8.49 0.37 14.24
C GLU A 33 9.63 1.22 14.80
N VAL A 34 10.64 0.57 15.39
CA VAL A 34 11.80 1.26 15.95
C VAL A 34 12.85 1.45 14.86
N LEU A 35 13.20 2.71 14.59
CA LEU A 35 14.24 3.11 13.67
C LEU A 35 15.45 3.67 14.45
N GLU A 36 16.57 3.87 13.75
CA GLU A 36 17.81 4.40 14.35
C GLU A 36 17.61 5.74 15.10
N ASN A 37 16.71 6.58 14.59
CA ASN A 37 16.46 7.92 15.09
C ASN A 37 15.08 8.11 15.75
N GLY A 38 14.31 7.04 15.98
CA GLY A 38 13.02 7.20 16.65
C GLY A 38 12.02 6.07 16.43
N LEU A 39 10.75 6.40 16.61
CA LEU A 39 9.62 5.48 16.47
C LEU A 39 8.76 5.92 15.28
N LEU A 40 8.63 5.06 14.29
CA LEU A 40 7.70 5.23 13.17
C LEU A 40 6.32 4.72 13.59
N ILE A 41 5.31 5.55 13.41
CA ILE A 41 3.90 5.20 13.59
C ILE A 41 3.25 5.24 12.21
N LYS A 42 2.77 4.10 11.74
CA LYS A 42 2.13 3.98 10.42
C LYS A 42 0.79 3.27 10.54
N PRO A 43 -0.19 3.57 9.67
CA PRO A 43 -1.39 2.76 9.61
C PRO A 43 -1.00 1.33 9.26
N LEU A 44 -1.60 0.37 9.95
CA LEU A 44 -1.53 -1.04 9.58
C LEU A 44 -2.33 -1.17 8.28
N ASN A 45 -1.64 -1.02 7.15
CA ASN A 45 -2.25 -1.33 5.87
C ASN A 45 -2.50 -2.82 5.89
N ASN A 46 -3.78 -3.20 5.84
CA ASN A 46 -4.17 -4.58 5.68
C ASN A 46 -3.66 -5.02 4.29
N THR A 47 -2.44 -5.53 4.23
CA THR A 47 -1.81 -6.05 3.00
C THR A 47 -2.50 -7.32 2.53
N GLY A 48 -3.49 -7.80 3.28
CA GLY A 48 -4.46 -8.75 2.77
C GLY A 48 -5.05 -8.19 1.49
N ARG A 49 -4.98 -8.98 0.42
CA ARG A 49 -5.63 -8.71 -0.88
C ARG A 49 -7.17 -8.77 -0.77
N GLU A 50 -7.73 -8.39 0.37
CA GLU A 50 -9.14 -8.48 0.73
C GLU A 50 -9.99 -7.67 -0.25
N THR A 51 -9.44 -6.57 -0.75
CA THR A 51 -10.07 -5.70 -1.76
C THR A 51 -9.81 -6.14 -3.20
N TRP A 52 -8.91 -7.10 -3.45
CA TRP A 52 -8.56 -7.51 -4.81
C TRP A 52 -9.71 -8.23 -5.49
N SER A 53 -10.37 -9.17 -4.81
CA SER A 53 -11.49 -9.92 -5.40
C SER A 53 -12.58 -8.96 -5.88
N ALA A 54 -13.00 -8.03 -5.02
CA ALA A 54 -14.01 -7.02 -5.37
C ALA A 54 -13.54 -6.09 -6.52
N ASN A 55 -12.28 -5.66 -6.52
CA ASN A 55 -11.74 -4.82 -7.59
C ASN A 55 -11.65 -5.56 -8.93
N ILE A 56 -11.25 -6.83 -8.92
CA ILE A 56 -11.17 -7.68 -10.12
C ILE A 56 -12.58 -7.88 -10.69
N GLU A 57 -13.55 -8.26 -9.86
CA GLU A 57 -14.95 -8.40 -10.28
C GLU A 57 -15.51 -7.11 -10.88
N HIS A 58 -15.21 -5.95 -10.26
CA HIS A 58 -15.63 -4.66 -10.77
C HIS A 58 -14.99 -4.31 -12.13
N ILE A 59 -13.70 -4.60 -12.32
CA ILE A 59 -13.02 -4.35 -13.60
C ILE A 59 -13.54 -5.30 -14.69
N VAL A 60 -13.71 -6.59 -14.38
CA VAL A 60 -14.22 -7.60 -15.32
C VAL A 60 -15.64 -7.23 -15.77
N SER A 61 -16.53 -6.90 -14.82
CA SER A 61 -17.91 -6.48 -15.15
C SER A 61 -17.95 -5.21 -15.98
N LYS A 62 -17.12 -4.21 -15.68
CA LYS A 62 -17.07 -2.95 -16.43
C LYS A 62 -16.59 -3.13 -17.88
N ASN A 63 -15.69 -4.08 -18.11
CA ASN A 63 -15.09 -4.34 -19.43
C ASN A 63 -15.62 -5.62 -20.09
N GLN A 64 -16.79 -6.11 -19.68
CA GLN A 64 -17.43 -7.26 -20.31
C GLN A 64 -17.67 -6.98 -21.81
N GLY A 65 -17.05 -7.79 -22.67
CA GLY A 65 -17.22 -7.70 -24.13
C GLY A 65 -16.29 -6.70 -24.81
N LEU A 66 -15.35 -6.09 -24.09
CA LEU A 66 -14.21 -5.40 -24.69
C LEU A 66 -13.07 -6.40 -24.87
N GLU A 67 -12.54 -6.49 -26.09
CA GLU A 67 -11.27 -7.17 -26.32
C GLU A 67 -10.14 -6.28 -25.79
N ASP A 68 -9.18 -6.89 -25.11
CA ASP A 68 -7.98 -6.18 -24.67
C ASP A 68 -7.14 -5.86 -25.91
N GLU A 69 -7.11 -4.57 -26.31
CA GLU A 69 -6.34 -4.10 -27.46
C GLU A 69 -4.81 -4.23 -27.24
N GLY A 70 -4.38 -4.55 -26.00
CA GLY A 70 -2.99 -4.88 -25.68
C GLY A 70 -2.58 -6.22 -26.28
N PHE A 71 -2.20 -6.24 -27.56
CA PHE A 71 -1.62 -7.40 -28.20
C PHE A 71 -0.27 -7.76 -27.54
N LEU A 72 -0.30 -8.70 -26.61
CA LEU A 72 0.89 -9.36 -26.07
C LEU A 72 1.71 -10.05 -27.16
N GLU A 73 1.11 -10.34 -28.31
CA GLU A 73 1.76 -10.94 -29.48
C GLU A 73 2.91 -10.08 -30.02
N ASP A 74 2.79 -8.74 -30.00
CA ASP A 74 3.88 -7.85 -30.42
C ASP A 74 5.05 -7.83 -29.40
N LEU A 75 4.76 -8.12 -28.13
CA LEU A 75 5.75 -8.15 -27.04
C LEU A 75 6.46 -9.50 -26.90
N LEU A 76 5.81 -10.57 -27.36
CA LEU A 76 6.33 -11.94 -27.46
C LEU A 76 6.92 -12.24 -28.84
N ASN A 77 7.03 -11.22 -29.68
CA ASN A 77 7.60 -11.33 -31.00
C ASN A 77 9.12 -11.40 -30.90
N ASP A 78 9.66 -12.60 -30.70
CA ASP A 78 11.12 -12.88 -30.58
C ASP A 78 11.93 -12.62 -31.87
N ASN A 79 11.35 -11.97 -32.89
CA ASN A 79 12.04 -11.63 -34.14
C ASN A 79 13.28 -10.74 -33.93
N ASP A 80 13.34 -9.99 -32.83
CA ASP A 80 14.47 -9.14 -32.43
C ASP A 80 15.53 -9.89 -31.59
N LEU A 81 15.28 -11.15 -31.21
CA LEU A 81 16.24 -12.01 -30.51
C LEU A 81 17.16 -12.81 -31.44
N GLU A 82 16.87 -12.85 -32.75
CA GLU A 82 17.69 -13.57 -33.74
C GLU A 82 19.01 -12.84 -34.11
N GLU A 83 19.23 -11.61 -33.64
CA GLU A 83 20.45 -10.83 -33.96
C GLU A 83 21.64 -11.02 -33.00
N TYR A 84 21.48 -11.80 -31.91
CA TYR A 84 22.58 -12.02 -30.96
C TYR A 84 23.36 -13.31 -31.27
N GLU A 85 24.42 -13.18 -32.07
CA GLU A 85 25.53 -14.13 -32.10
C GLU A 85 26.48 -13.85 -30.92
N TRP A 86 26.86 -14.89 -30.17
CA TRP A 86 27.68 -14.82 -28.96
C TRP A 86 29.09 -14.26 -29.18
#